data_AF-A0A351KFU2-F1
#
_entry.id   AF-A0A351KFU2-F1
#
_cell.length_a   1.000
_cell.length_b   1.000
_cell.length_c   1.000
_cell.angle_alpha   90.00
_cell.angle_beta   90.00
_cell.angle_gamma   90.00
#
_symmetry.space_group_name_H-M   'P 1'
#
loop_
_entity.id
_entity.type
_entity.pdbx_description
1 polymer ?
#
loop_
_entity_poly.entity_id
_entity_poly.type
_entity_poly.pdbx_seq_one_letter_code
_entity_poly.pdbx_strand_id
1 'polypeptide(L)'
;MKKNWLVFKARFLTTMKIYFRYPVNFIMTLFEPIMWLAPFYFMGKSFETGGKLPGFEQYTGNSDFIGFLVTGYMITRYVETVFWTMGFSLKNEMREGVLESNWSAPVSRIVLM
;
A
#
# COMPACT_ATOMS: atom_id res chain seq x y z
N MET A 1 13.31 -25.57 -6.93
CA MET A 1 12.07 -25.18 -6.22
C MET A 1 12.22 -25.10 -4.71
N LYS A 2 12.63 -26.18 -4.00
CA LYS A 2 12.76 -26.17 -2.52
C LYS A 2 13.65 -25.04 -1.97
N LYS A 3 14.76 -24.71 -2.64
CA LYS A 3 15.68 -23.62 -2.25
C LYS A 3 15.01 -22.24 -2.27
N ASN A 4 14.24 -21.92 -3.31
CA ASN A 4 13.58 -20.61 -3.44
C ASN A 4 12.50 -20.40 -2.38
N TRP A 5 11.79 -21.47 -1.99
CA TRP A 5 10.81 -21.41 -0.92
C TRP A 5 11.43 -21.06 0.44
N LEU A 6 12.61 -21.62 0.74
CA LEU A 6 13.33 -21.31 1.96
C LEU A 6 13.80 -19.85 1.99
N VAL A 7 14.30 -19.34 0.86
CA VAL A 7 14.72 -17.93 0.73
C VAL A 7 13.52 -16.99 0.91
N PHE A 8 12.40 -17.29 0.25
CA PHE A 8 11.16 -16.52 0.39
C PHE A 8 10.69 -16.47 1.86
N LYS A 9 10.64 -17.64 2.52
CA LYS A 9 10.28 -17.73 3.94
C LYS A 9 11.22 -16.90 4.83
N ALA A 10 12.53 -16.97 4.59
CA ALA A 10 13.52 -16.22 5.35
C ALA A 10 13.37 -14.69 5.15
N ARG A 11 13.13 -14.25 3.91
CA ARG A 11 12.87 -12.84 3.59
C ARG A 11 11.60 -12.35 4.27
N PHE A 12 10.50 -13.10 4.15
CA PHE A 12 9.23 -12.79 4.79
C PHE A 12 9.36 -12.62 6.32
N LEU A 13 10.01 -13.59 6.99
CA LEU A 13 10.21 -13.53 8.44
C LEU A 13 11.07 -12.34 8.86
N THR A 14 12.09 -11.99 8.08
CA THR A 14 12.95 -10.83 8.35
C THR A 14 12.17 -9.53 8.19
N THR A 15 11.43 -9.38 7.09
CA THR A 15 10.59 -8.20 6.84
C THR A 15 9.53 -8.02 7.93
N MET A 16 8.86 -9.10 8.36
CA MET A 16 7.93 -9.04 9.48
C MET A 16 8.60 -8.56 10.77
N LYS A 17 9.77 -9.10 11.11
CA LYS A 17 10.52 -8.64 12.30
C LYS A 17 10.86 -7.16 12.23
N ILE A 18 11.29 -6.67 11.06
CA ILE A 18 11.57 -5.24 10.85
C ILE A 18 10.28 -4.44 11.06
N TYR A 19 9.18 -4.83 10.45
CA TYR A 19 7.90 -4.14 10.55
C TYR A 19 7.42 -4.02 12.00
N PHE A 20 7.39 -5.12 12.75
CA PHE A 20 6.95 -5.10 14.15
C PHE A 20 7.91 -4.39 15.10
N ARG A 21 9.18 -4.19 14.71
CA ARG A 21 10.15 -3.45 15.53
C ARG A 21 9.87 -1.94 15.54
N TYR A 22 9.10 -1.42 14.59
CA TYR A 22 8.75 0.00 14.49
C TYR A 22 7.23 0.18 14.65
N PRO A 23 6.70 0.17 15.89
CA PRO A 23 5.26 0.23 16.14
C PRO A 23 4.60 1.51 15.61
N VAL A 24 5.35 2.60 15.49
CA VAL A 24 4.88 3.86 14.88
C VAL A 24 4.44 3.65 13.43
N ASN A 25 5.15 2.81 12.66
CA ASN A 25 4.78 2.52 11.27
C ASN A 25 3.44 1.77 11.20
N PHE A 26 3.20 0.85 12.14
CA PHE A 26 1.93 0.14 12.23
C PHE A 26 0.79 1.10 12.55
N ILE A 27 0.96 1.98 13.55
CA ILE A 27 -0.04 2.98 13.91
C ILE A 27 -0.34 3.90 12.72
N MET A 28 0.70 4.40 12.05
CA MET A 28 0.54 5.26 10.88
C MET A 28 -0.21 4.58 9.73
N THR A 29 -0.05 3.26 9.56
CA THR A 29 -0.78 2.49 8.53
C THR A 29 -2.30 2.54 8.76
N LEU A 30 -2.77 2.68 10.00
CA LEU A 30 -4.20 2.80 10.33
C LEU A 30 -4.74 4.22 10.11
N PHE A 31 -3.92 5.24 10.33
CA PHE A 31 -4.31 6.65 10.15
C PHE A 31 -4.20 7.11 8.70
N GLU A 32 -3.27 6.52 7.93
CA GLU A 32 -3.04 6.90 6.53
C GLU A 32 -4.31 6.91 5.67
N PRO A 33 -5.17 5.87 5.70
CA PRO A 33 -6.41 5.85 4.93
C PRO A 33 -7.33 7.00 5.28
N ILE A 34 -7.45 7.34 6.56
CA ILE A 34 -8.30 8.43 7.02
C ILE A 34 -7.74 9.77 6.51
N MET A 35 -6.42 9.96 6.59
CA MET A 35 -5.77 11.18 6.10
C MET A 35 -5.93 11.36 4.59
N TRP A 36 -5.80 10.28 3.81
CA TRP A 36 -5.92 10.34 2.36
C TRP A 36 -7.37 10.42 1.88
N LEU A 37 -8.32 9.83 2.60
CA LEU A 37 -9.75 9.89 2.27
C LEU A 37 -10.40 11.21 2.69
N ALA A 38 -9.92 11.85 3.75
CA ALA A 38 -10.50 13.07 4.30
C ALA A 38 -10.68 14.20 3.27
N PRO A 39 -9.69 14.56 2.42
CA PRO A 39 -9.86 15.58 1.40
C PRO A 39 -11.00 15.27 0.42
N PHE A 40 -11.11 14.01 -0.04
CA PHE A 40 -12.17 13.59 -0.96
C PHE A 40 -13.54 13.57 -0.29
N TYR A 41 -13.59 13.17 0.98
CA TYR A 41 -14.81 13.24 1.79
C TYR A 41 -15.30 14.68 1.93
N PHE A 42 -14.42 15.61 2.35
CA PHE A 42 -14.78 17.02 2.51
C PHE A 42 -15.12 17.68 1.17
N MET A 43 -14.44 17.29 0.09
CA MET A 43 -14.80 17.69 -1.27
C MET A 43 -16.25 17.27 -1.59
N GLY A 44 -16.61 16.00 -1.36
CA GLY A 44 -17.99 15.53 -1.56
C GLY A 44 -19.01 16.32 -0.74
N LYS A 45 -18.71 16.58 0.54
CA LYS A 45 -19.55 17.40 1.43
C LYS A 45 -19.73 18.83 0.92
N SER A 46 -18.73 19.41 0.25
CA SER A 46 -18.82 20.78 -0.29
C SER A 46 -19.81 20.92 -1.45
N PHE A 47 -20.07 19.83 -2.19
CA PHE A 47 -21.01 19.79 -3.31
C PHE A 47 -22.38 19.22 -2.94
N GLU A 48 -22.57 18.85 -1.68
CA GLU A 48 -23.81 18.27 -1.19
C GLU A 48 -24.91 19.32 -1.08
N THR A 49 -26.09 19.02 -1.62
CA THR A 49 -27.28 19.88 -1.52
C THR A 49 -28.41 19.08 -0.87
N GLY A 50 -28.87 19.51 0.31
CA GLY A 50 -29.98 18.86 1.01
C GLY A 50 -29.72 17.40 1.41
N GLY A 51 -28.47 17.04 1.71
CA GLY A 51 -28.11 15.65 2.09
C GLY A 51 -27.82 14.72 0.92
N LYS A 52 -27.85 15.23 -0.32
CA LYS A 52 -27.62 14.47 -1.54
C LYS A 52 -26.52 15.10 -2.39
N LEU A 53 -25.81 14.28 -3.15
CA LEU A 53 -24.85 14.74 -4.16
C LEU A 53 -25.47 14.52 -5.55
N PRO A 54 -26.33 15.44 -6.04
CA PRO A 54 -27.09 15.23 -7.28
C PRO A 54 -26.17 15.05 -8.49
N GLY A 55 -25.04 15.77 -8.54
CA GLY A 55 -24.05 15.58 -9.60
C GLY A 55 -23.46 14.16 -9.60
N PHE A 56 -23.08 13.65 -8.43
CA PHE A 56 -22.53 12.28 -8.32
C PHE A 56 -23.57 11.22 -8.69
N GLU A 57 -24.80 11.36 -8.19
CA GLU A 57 -25.91 10.44 -8.47
C GLU A 57 -26.25 10.41 -9.96
N GLN A 58 -26.24 11.57 -10.63
CA GLN A 58 -26.45 11.68 -12.07
C GLN A 58 -25.36 11.01 -12.90
N TYR A 59 -24.08 11.11 -12.48
CA TYR A 59 -22.97 10.51 -13.23
C TYR A 59 -22.80 9.02 -12.99
N THR A 60 -23.02 8.56 -11.75
CA THR A 60 -22.74 7.17 -11.36
C THR A 60 -23.98 6.29 -11.29
N GLY A 61 -25.18 6.87 -11.30
CA GLY A 61 -26.44 6.15 -11.09
C GLY A 61 -26.60 5.59 -9.68
N ASN A 62 -25.74 5.97 -8.73
CA ASN A 62 -25.77 5.51 -7.34
C ASN A 62 -25.68 6.71 -6.37
N SER A 63 -26.38 6.63 -5.25
CA SER A 63 -26.31 7.64 -4.18
C SER A 63 -25.25 7.33 -3.11
N ASP A 64 -24.68 6.12 -3.09
CA ASP A 64 -23.64 5.72 -2.13
C ASP A 64 -22.24 6.27 -2.53
N PHE A 65 -22.03 7.54 -2.21
CA PHE A 65 -20.75 8.22 -2.43
C PHE A 65 -19.60 7.62 -1.60
N ILE A 66 -19.87 7.19 -0.36
CA ILE A 66 -18.83 6.68 0.54
C ILE A 66 -18.36 5.29 0.09
N GLY A 67 -19.28 4.42 -0.29
CA GLY A 67 -18.94 3.11 -0.86
C GLY A 67 -18.10 3.24 -2.13
N PHE A 68 -18.46 4.17 -3.02
CA PHE A 68 -17.66 4.47 -4.21
C PHE A 68 -16.26 4.95 -3.86
N LEU A 69 -16.16 5.91 -2.93
CA LEU A 69 -14.89 6.50 -2.52
C LEU A 69 -13.95 5.46 -1.89
N VAL A 70 -14.45 4.66 -0.94
CA VAL A 70 -13.64 3.63 -0.26
C VAL A 70 -13.20 2.54 -1.23
N THR A 71 -14.08 2.09 -2.11
CA THR A 71 -13.75 1.04 -3.10
C THR A 71 -12.70 1.54 -4.10
N GLY A 72 -12.87 2.76 -4.61
CA GLY A 72 -11.89 3.39 -5.49
C GLY A 72 -10.53 3.54 -4.81
N TYR A 73 -10.53 4.01 -3.55
CA TYR A 73 -9.31 4.13 -2.75
C TYR A 73 -8.60 2.78 -2.58
N MET A 74 -9.30 1.70 -2.28
CA MET A 74 -8.67 0.38 -2.12
C MET A 74 -7.94 -0.08 -3.39
N ILE A 75 -8.56 0.10 -4.57
CA ILE A 75 -7.95 -0.26 -5.85
C ILE A 75 -6.72 0.62 -6.13
N THR A 76 -6.87 1.94 -6.00
CA THR A 76 -5.77 2.89 -6.24
C THR A 76 -4.59 2.62 -5.32
N ARG A 77 -4.85 2.36 -4.02
CA ARG A 77 -3.80 2.07 -3.04
C ARG A 77 -3.10 0.75 -3.29
N TYR A 78 -3.83 -0.28 -3.73
CA TYR A 78 -3.21 -1.54 -4.11
C TYR A 78 -2.21 -1.33 -5.25
N VAL A 79 -2.65 -0.64 -6.31
CA VAL A 79 -1.79 -0.32 -7.46
C VAL A 79 -0.58 0.50 -7.02
N GLU A 80 -0.81 1.60 -6.30
CA GLU A 80 0.25 2.46 -5.76
C GLU A 80 1.28 1.66 -4.96
N THR A 81 0.83 0.81 -4.03
CA THR A 81 1.71 0.01 -3.17
C THR A 81 2.59 -0.94 -3.98
N VAL A 82 2.05 -1.59 -5.01
CA VAL A 82 2.83 -2.50 -5.88
C VAL A 82 3.93 -1.71 -6.61
N PHE A 83 3.58 -0.58 -7.22
CA PHE A 83 4.55 0.26 -7.93
C PHE A 83 5.62 0.83 -7.01
N TRP A 84 5.25 1.31 -5.83
CA TRP A 84 6.21 1.80 -4.84
C TRP A 84 7.12 0.68 -4.33
N THR A 85 6.57 -0.48 -4.00
CA THR A 85 7.36 -1.61 -3.49
C THR A 85 8.38 -2.08 -4.53
N MET A 86 7.96 -2.25 -5.78
CA MET A 86 8.86 -2.61 -6.87
C MET A 86 9.92 -1.54 -7.10
N GLY A 87 9.52 -0.27 -7.18
CA GLY A 87 10.42 0.86 -7.45
C GLY A 87 11.45 1.09 -6.34
N PHE A 88 11.11 0.79 -5.09
CA PHE A 88 12.01 0.98 -3.93
C PHE A 88 12.67 -0.29 -3.40
N SER A 89 12.38 -1.46 -3.97
CA SER A 89 12.95 -2.75 -3.57
C SER A 89 14.48 -2.70 -3.45
N LEU A 90 15.17 -2.26 -4.50
CA LEU A 90 16.63 -2.13 -4.54
C LEU A 90 17.15 -1.11 -3.52
N LYS A 91 16.49 0.05 -3.42
CA LYS A 91 16.86 1.10 -2.45
C LYS A 91 16.73 0.59 -1.01
N ASN A 92 15.71 -0.21 -0.72
CA ASN A 92 15.49 -0.77 0.60
C ASN A 92 16.58 -1.78 0.96
N GLU A 93 17.03 -2.62 0.02
CA GLU A 93 18.18 -3.50 0.25
C GLU A 93 19.49 -2.73 0.49
N MET A 94 19.70 -1.60 -0.19
CA MET A 94 20.83 -0.70 0.09
C MET A 94 20.75 -0.14 1.51
N ARG A 95 19.57 0.33 1.93
CA ARG A 95 19.35 0.89 3.28
C ARG A 95 19.51 -0.15 4.38
N GLU A 96 19.17 -1.40 4.10
CA GLU A 96 19.38 -2.54 5.01
C GLU A 96 20.85 -3.00 5.04
N GLY A 97 21.70 -2.56 4.10
CA GLY A 97 23.10 -2.94 4.02
C GLY A 97 23.34 -4.37 3.55
N VAL A 98 22.32 -5.03 2.99
CA VAL A 98 22.38 -6.45 2.58
C VAL A 98 22.52 -6.62 1.06
N LEU A 99 22.39 -5.54 0.29
CA LEU A 99 22.37 -5.59 -1.17
C LEU A 99 23.58 -6.35 -1.73
N GLU A 100 24.81 -5.96 -1.39
CA GLU A 100 26.03 -6.56 -1.95
C GLU A 100 26.14 -8.06 -1.62
N SER A 101 25.85 -8.40 -0.37
CA SER A 101 25.87 -9.80 0.08
C SER A 101 24.83 -10.66 -0.65
N ASN A 102 23.60 -10.16 -0.80
CA ASN A 102 22.52 -10.84 -1.51
C ASN A 102 22.80 -10.94 -3.01
N TRP A 103 23.44 -9.93 -3.60
CA TRP A 103 23.76 -9.89 -5.03
C TRP A 103 24.89 -10.84 -5.42
N SER A 104 25.84 -11.06 -4.49
CA SER A 104 26.93 -12.03 -4.65
C SER A 104 26.49 -13.49 -4.43
N ALA A 105 25.36 -13.71 -3.76
CA ALA A 105 24.87 -15.05 -3.45
C ALA A 105 24.20 -15.71 -4.67
N PRO A 106 24.33 -17.05 -4.85
CA PRO A 106 23.68 -17.79 -5.94
C PRO A 106 22.19 -18.03 -5.62
N VAL A 107 21.43 -16.94 -5.55
CA VAL A 107 19.99 -16.90 -5.26
C VAL A 107 19.25 -16.10 -6.33
N SER A 108 17.95 -16.37 -6.49
CA SER A 108 17.14 -15.64 -7.46
C SER A 108 16.90 -14.21 -6.99
N ARG A 109 17.27 -13.23 -7.84
CA ARG A 109 17.07 -11.80 -7.57
C ARG A 109 15.60 -11.42 -7.38
N ILE A 110 14.71 -12.12 -8.10
CA ILE A 110 13.25 -11.93 -8.01
C ILE A 110 12.70 -12.34 -6.64
N VAL A 111 13.37 -13.26 -5.94
CA VAL A 111 12.93 -13.73 -4.62
C VAL A 111 13.50 -12.87 -3.48
N LEU A 112 14.53 -12.07 -3.78
CA LEU A 112 15.16 -11.15 -2.82
C LEU A 112 14.47 -9.77 -2.80
N MET A 113 14.15 -9.27 -4.01
CA MET A 113 13.40 -8.02 -4.25
C MET A 113 11.92 -8.18 -3.96
#